data_AF-R7HFX8-F1
#
_entry.id   AF-R7HFX8-F1
#
_cell.length_a   1.000
_cell.length_b   1.000
_cell.length_c   1.000
_cell.angle_alpha   90.00
_cell.angle_beta   90.00
_cell.angle_gamma   90.00
#
_symmetry.space_group_name_H-M   'P 1'
#
loop_
_entity.id
_entity.type
_entity.pdbx_description
1 polymer ?
#
loop_
_entity_poly.entity_id
_entity_poly.type
_entity_poly.pdbx_seq_one_letter_code
_entity_poly.pdbx_strand_id
1 'polypeptide(L)'
;MKGYVLDYINENEFRKLERALKKYNMIAFKKLTFEYYPSLRNGNLVGEKVSENKKNGTESYELKLPSDKIFTQIHGEVKLLYTVHKKEGIVMLETLTPEDILLEGHRSELTTYKGIMISKQNASKEMFKIDLLNMLQNK
;
A
#
# COMPACT_ATOMS: atom_id res chain seq x y z
N MET A 1 19.99 21.35 2.01
CA MET A 1 18.59 21.18 2.44
C MET A 1 18.54 19.95 3.33
N LYS A 2 18.09 20.07 4.58
CA LYS A 2 17.92 18.90 5.46
C LYS A 2 16.75 18.09 4.91
N GLY A 3 17.06 17.04 4.14
CA GLY A 3 16.05 16.11 3.66
C GLY A 3 15.41 15.37 4.84
N TYR A 4 14.19 14.89 4.65
CA TYR A 4 13.55 14.05 5.64
C TYR A 4 14.18 12.66 5.66
N VAL A 5 14.36 12.11 6.85
CA VAL A 5 14.78 10.72 7.04
C VAL A 5 13.54 9.84 7.01
N LEU A 6 13.57 8.77 6.19
CA LEU A 6 12.53 7.75 6.23
C LEU A 6 12.85 6.78 7.36
N ASP A 7 11.93 6.61 8.28
CA ASP A 7 12.00 5.63 9.36
C ASP A 7 10.72 4.78 9.35
N TYR A 8 10.70 3.69 10.12
CA TYR A 8 9.61 2.72 10.12
C TYR A 8 9.09 2.53 11.54
N ILE A 9 7.77 2.52 11.72
CA ILE A 9 7.19 2.10 13.01
C ILE A 9 7.53 0.63 13.29
N ASN A 10 7.37 -0.21 12.27
CA ASN A 10 7.75 -1.62 12.31
C ASN A 10 8.43 -2.03 11.01
N GLU A 11 9.76 -1.91 10.97
CA GLU A 11 10.55 -2.24 9.78
C GLU A 11 10.33 -3.69 9.30
N ASN A 12 10.21 -4.64 10.23
CA ASN A 12 10.07 -6.05 9.89
C ASN A 12 8.73 -6.35 9.21
N GLU A 13 7.63 -5.80 9.70
CA GLU A 13 6.32 -5.99 9.06
C GLU A 13 6.23 -5.22 7.75
N PHE A 14 6.72 -3.98 7.74
CA PHE A 14 6.71 -3.16 6.54
C PHE A 14 7.49 -3.82 5.40
N ARG A 15 8.69 -4.37 5.67
CA ARG A 15 9.48 -5.10 4.67
C ARG A 15 8.77 -6.35 4.14
N LYS A 16 7.93 -7.01 4.94
CA LYS A 16 7.11 -8.16 4.47
C LYS A 16 6.04 -7.70 3.49
N LEU A 17 5.32 -6.62 3.83
CA LEU A 17 4.31 -6.00 2.98
C LEU A 17 4.94 -5.48 1.68
N GLU A 18 6.09 -4.83 1.76
CA GLU A 18 6.81 -4.30 0.60
C GLU A 18 7.27 -5.43 -0.35
N ARG A 19 7.74 -6.56 0.19
CA ARG A 19 8.10 -7.74 -0.62
C ARG A 19 6.89 -8.34 -1.34
N ALA A 20 5.75 -8.42 -0.66
CA ALA A 20 4.51 -8.86 -1.28
C ALA A 20 4.05 -7.87 -2.36
N LEU A 21 4.08 -6.57 -2.05
CA LEU A 21 3.75 -5.51 -3.00
C LEU A 21 4.62 -5.61 -4.25
N LYS A 22 5.93 -5.85 -4.10
CA LYS A 22 6.85 -6.06 -5.23
C LYS A 22 6.47 -7.27 -6.09
N LYS A 23 6.04 -8.38 -5.48
CA LYS A 23 5.67 -9.62 -6.20
C LYS A 23 4.34 -9.48 -6.93
N TYR A 24 3.38 -8.81 -6.31
CA TYR A 24 1.97 -8.87 -6.68
C TYR A 24 1.44 -7.58 -7.32
N ASN A 25 2.05 -6.43 -7.01
CA ASN A 25 1.73 -5.14 -7.61
C ASN A 25 3.01 -4.35 -7.89
N MET A 26 3.72 -4.78 -8.94
CA MET A 26 4.99 -4.18 -9.34
C MET A 26 4.87 -2.69 -9.72
N ILE A 27 3.71 -2.27 -10.24
CA ILE A 27 3.49 -0.87 -10.65
C ILE A 27 3.44 0.04 -9.40
N ALA A 28 2.65 -0.34 -8.39
CA ALA A 28 2.62 0.35 -7.10
C ALA A 28 4.02 0.40 -6.46
N PHE A 29 4.72 -0.74 -6.45
CA PHE A 29 6.06 -0.82 -5.87
C PHE A 29 7.06 0.12 -6.59
N LYS A 30 7.09 0.11 -7.93
CA LYS A 30 7.98 1.01 -8.68
C LYS A 30 7.68 2.47 -8.37
N LYS A 31 6.42 2.88 -8.35
CA LYS A 31 6.05 4.27 -8.06
C LYS A 31 6.42 4.66 -6.63
N LEU A 32 6.19 3.77 -5.67
CA LEU A 32 6.60 3.94 -4.28
C LEU A 32 8.10 4.16 -4.14
N THR A 33 8.92 3.29 -4.74
CA THR A 33 10.38 3.34 -4.63
C THR A 33 11.01 4.50 -5.39
N PHE A 34 10.56 4.77 -6.62
CA PHE A 34 11.22 5.72 -7.52
C PHE A 34 10.66 7.14 -7.46
N GLU A 35 9.39 7.33 -7.10
CA GLU A 35 8.77 8.67 -7.05
C GLU A 35 8.53 9.09 -5.60
N TYR A 36 7.87 8.25 -4.81
CA TYR A 36 7.37 8.66 -3.49
C TYR A 36 8.47 8.71 -2.43
N TYR A 37 9.33 7.70 -2.30
CA TYR A 37 10.44 7.76 -1.34
C TYR A 37 11.40 8.94 -1.58
N PRO A 38 11.83 9.23 -2.82
CA PRO A 38 12.63 10.43 -3.08
C PRO A 38 11.86 11.73 -2.80
N SER A 39 10.57 11.80 -3.16
CA SER A 39 9.74 12.98 -2.88
C SER A 39 9.62 13.26 -1.38
N LEU A 40 9.36 12.22 -0.57
CA LEU A 40 9.27 12.32 0.87
C LEU A 40 10.60 12.77 1.48
N ARG A 41 11.74 12.19 1.04
CA ARG A 41 13.08 12.62 1.46
C ARG A 41 13.39 14.06 1.07
N ASN A 42 12.88 14.54 -0.06
CA ASN A 42 13.04 15.92 -0.49
C ASN A 42 12.11 16.90 0.26
N GLY A 43 11.17 16.40 1.07
CA GLY A 43 10.20 17.20 1.82
C GLY A 43 8.90 17.49 1.08
N ASN A 44 8.69 16.87 -0.08
CA ASN A 44 7.40 16.90 -0.77
C ASN A 44 6.49 15.83 -0.15
N LEU A 45 5.57 16.27 0.71
CA LEU A 45 4.58 15.40 1.33
C LEU A 45 3.50 15.06 0.31
N VAL A 46 3.51 13.81 -0.18
CA VAL A 46 2.61 13.29 -1.21
C VAL A 46 1.54 12.42 -0.58
N GLY A 47 0.29 12.82 -0.69
CA GLY A 47 -0.86 12.06 -0.19
C GLY A 47 -1.95 12.98 0.37
N GLU A 48 -3.00 12.36 0.87
CA GLU A 48 -4.09 13.04 1.56
C GLU A 48 -3.78 13.09 3.06
N LYS A 49 -3.91 14.28 3.68
CA LYS A 49 -3.68 14.45 5.11
C LYS A 49 -4.90 13.95 5.87
N VAL A 50 -4.75 12.85 6.61
CA VAL A 50 -5.84 12.18 7.33
C VAL A 50 -6.04 12.77 8.71
N SER A 51 -4.94 13.11 9.39
CA SER A 51 -5.02 13.69 10.73
C SER A 51 -3.83 14.58 11.05
N GLU A 52 -4.04 15.50 11.99
CA GLU A 52 -3.00 16.39 12.51
C GLU A 52 -3.02 16.34 14.03
N ASN A 53 -1.90 15.91 14.62
CA ASN A 53 -1.75 15.89 16.06
C ASN A 53 -0.93 17.09 16.52
N LYS A 54 -1.64 18.17 16.86
CA LYS A 54 -1.03 19.44 17.30
C LYS A 54 -0.22 19.32 18.60
N LYS A 55 -0.51 18.34 19.46
CA LYS A 55 0.25 18.11 20.70
C LYS A 55 1.67 17.61 20.43
N ASN A 56 1.81 16.67 19.49
CA ASN A 56 3.10 16.07 19.17
C ASN A 56 3.79 16.77 17.97
N GLY A 57 3.05 17.57 17.20
CA GLY A 57 3.55 18.22 15.99
C GLY A 57 3.75 17.22 14.84
N THR A 58 2.87 16.23 14.76
CA THR A 58 2.89 15.17 13.75
C THR A 58 1.69 15.25 12.83
N GLU A 59 1.89 14.90 11.56
CA GLU A 59 0.84 14.87 10.54
C GLU A 59 0.80 13.49 9.89
N SER A 60 -0.36 12.85 9.89
CA SER A 60 -0.55 11.54 9.29
C SER A 60 -1.14 11.69 7.90
N TYR A 61 -0.58 10.95 6.95
CA TYR A 61 -0.91 10.99 5.54
C TYR A 61 -1.25 9.60 5.01
N GLU A 62 -2.22 9.56 4.11
CA GLU A 62 -2.56 8.40 3.29
C GLU A 62 -2.19 8.67 1.84
N LEU A 63 -1.33 7.84 1.28
CA LEU A 63 -0.92 7.92 -0.11
C LEU A 63 -1.48 6.73 -0.89
N LYS A 64 -2.42 7.01 -1.79
CA LYS A 64 -2.98 6.02 -2.70
C LYS A 64 -1.95 5.65 -3.77
N LEU A 65 -1.61 4.37 -3.85
CA LEU A 65 -0.70 3.82 -4.85
C LEU A 65 -1.50 3.34 -6.08
N PRO A 66 -0.93 3.42 -7.29
CA PRO A 66 -1.59 2.92 -8.49
C PRO A 66 -1.68 1.39 -8.44
N SER A 67 -2.89 0.86 -8.52
CA SER A 67 -3.17 -0.57 -8.57
C SER A 67 -4.17 -0.90 -9.68
N ASP A 68 -4.19 -2.15 -10.12
CA ASP A 68 -5.14 -2.62 -11.13
C ASP A 68 -6.57 -2.45 -10.65
N LYS A 69 -7.46 -1.96 -11.51
CA LYS A 69 -8.86 -1.66 -11.17
C LYS A 69 -9.58 -2.87 -10.57
N ILE A 70 -9.36 -4.05 -11.14
CA ILE A 70 -10.00 -5.28 -10.66
C ILE A 70 -9.44 -5.70 -9.30
N PHE A 71 -8.12 -5.55 -9.08
CA PHE A 71 -7.51 -5.78 -7.77
C PHE A 71 -8.11 -4.85 -6.72
N THR A 72 -8.21 -3.56 -7.05
CA THR A 72 -8.80 -2.54 -6.17
C THR A 72 -10.25 -2.84 -5.79
N GLN A 73 -11.04 -3.39 -6.72
CA GLN A 73 -12.44 -3.73 -6.46
C GLN A 73 -12.60 -4.98 -5.58
N ILE A 74 -11.63 -5.90 -5.61
CA ILE A 74 -11.70 -7.17 -4.87
C ILE A 74 -11.10 -7.02 -3.47
N HIS A 75 -9.88 -6.49 -3.42
CA HIS A 75 -9.02 -6.42 -2.23
C HIS A 75 -8.97 -5.02 -1.60
N GLY A 76 -9.37 -3.98 -2.32
CA GLY A 76 -9.31 -2.58 -1.87
C GLY A 76 -8.16 -1.79 -2.49
N GLU A 77 -8.19 -0.48 -2.32
CA GLU A 77 -7.13 0.42 -2.79
C GLU A 77 -5.83 0.14 -2.04
N VAL A 78 -4.72 0.08 -2.77
CA VAL A 78 -3.40 0.00 -2.14
C VAL A 78 -3.01 1.37 -1.62
N LYS A 79 -2.81 1.52 -0.32
CA LYS A 79 -2.39 2.81 0.27
C LYS A 79 -1.22 2.65 1.22
N LEU A 80 -0.31 3.62 1.17
CA LEU A 80 0.75 3.80 2.16
C LEU A 80 0.27 4.75 3.24
N LEU A 81 0.31 4.30 4.49
CA LEU A 81 0.10 5.15 5.67
C LEU A 81 1.46 5.56 6.21
N TYR A 82 1.66 6.87 6.39
CA TYR A 82 2.88 7.40 6.97
C TYR A 82 2.60 8.66 7.80
N THR A 83 3.39 8.86 8.86
CA THR A 83 3.32 10.01 9.75
C THR A 83 4.58 10.86 9.64
N VAL A 84 4.42 12.17 9.58
CA VAL A 84 5.50 13.14 9.38
C VAL A 84 5.75 13.90 10.67
N HIS A 85 6.97 13.83 11.16
CA HIS A 85 7.49 14.56 12.32
C HIS A 85 8.22 15.81 11.84
N LYS A 86 7.50 16.92 11.67
CA LYS A 86 8.07 18.18 11.15
C LYS A 86 9.21 18.74 11.99
N LYS A 87 9.18 18.52 13.31
CA LYS A 87 10.21 19.01 14.25
C LYS A 87 11.54 18.28 14.09
N GLU A 88 11.48 17.00 13.79
CA GLU A 88 12.64 16.10 13.71
C GLU A 88 13.11 15.90 12.27
N GLY A 89 12.26 16.23 11.29
CA GLY A 89 12.53 15.94 9.88
C GLY A 89 12.48 14.45 9.57
N ILE A 90 11.58 13.70 10.23
CA ILE A 90 11.44 12.25 10.06
C ILE A 90 10.07 11.94 9.47
N VAL A 91 10.04 11.02 8.51
CA VAL A 91 8.82 10.44 7.95
C VAL A 91 8.77 8.98 8.40
N MET A 92 7.85 8.68 9.31
CA MET A 92 7.59 7.37 9.86
C MET A 92 6.61 6.62 8.96
N LEU A 93 7.08 5.61 8.26
CA LEU A 93 6.25 4.70 7.48
C LEU A 93 5.54 3.75 8.45
N GLU A 94 4.21 3.78 8.45
CA GLU A 94 3.39 2.97 9.36
C GLU A 94 3.14 1.60 8.74
N THR A 95 2.38 1.56 7.64
CA THR A 95 1.94 0.31 7.02
C THR A 95 1.48 0.51 5.57
N LEU A 96 1.24 -0.60 4.88
CA LEU A 96 0.63 -0.70 3.55
C LEU A 96 -0.70 -1.44 3.66
N THR A 97 -1.78 -0.79 3.23
CA THR A 97 -3.09 -1.43 3.08
C THR A 97 -3.28 -1.87 1.64
N PRO A 98 -4.03 -2.96 1.37
CA PRO A 98 -4.63 -3.91 2.32
C PRO A 98 -3.59 -4.91 2.90
N GLU A 99 -3.48 -5.01 4.22
CA GLU A 99 -2.46 -5.84 4.89
C GLU A 99 -2.72 -7.34 4.73
N ASP A 100 -3.97 -7.79 4.80
CA ASP A 100 -4.32 -9.21 4.83
C ASP A 100 -3.79 -9.97 3.61
N ILE A 101 -4.10 -9.49 2.40
CA ILE A 101 -3.67 -10.11 1.14
C ILE A 101 -2.15 -9.98 0.93
N LEU A 102 -1.54 -8.87 1.39
CA LEU A 102 -0.10 -8.66 1.27
C LEU A 102 0.66 -9.58 2.23
N LEU A 103 0.23 -9.71 3.48
CA LEU A 103 0.82 -10.63 4.44
C LEU A 103 0.60 -12.09 4.04
N GLU A 104 -0.58 -12.44 3.55
CA GLU A 104 -0.87 -13.78 3.06
C GLU A 104 0.00 -14.13 1.86
N GLY A 105 0.14 -13.20 0.92
CA GLY A 105 0.99 -13.36 -0.24
C GLY A 105 2.48 -13.40 0.09
N HIS A 106 2.90 -12.77 1.18
CA HIS A 106 4.25 -12.95 1.71
C HIS A 106 4.44 -14.34 2.31
N ARG A 107 3.48 -14.82 3.10
CA ARG A 107 3.55 -16.12 3.80
C ARG A 107 3.46 -17.30 2.84
N SER A 108 2.67 -17.19 1.79
CA SER A 108 2.42 -18.28 0.87
C SER A 108 2.18 -17.78 -0.54
N GLU A 109 2.55 -18.60 -1.52
CA GLU A 109 2.27 -18.28 -2.92
C GLU A 109 0.74 -18.29 -3.15
N LEU A 110 0.23 -17.14 -3.57
CA LEU A 110 -1.17 -16.96 -3.95
C LEU A 110 -1.39 -17.53 -5.34
N THR A 111 -2.53 -18.18 -5.52
CA THR A 111 -2.98 -18.63 -6.84
C THR A 111 -3.66 -17.48 -7.57
N THR A 112 -3.70 -17.59 -8.90
CA THR A 112 -4.41 -16.63 -9.75
C THR A 112 -5.66 -17.28 -10.32
N TYR A 113 -6.79 -16.58 -10.27
CA TYR A 113 -8.02 -16.94 -10.97
C TYR A 113 -8.35 -15.85 -12.00
N LYS A 114 -8.48 -16.24 -13.27
CA LYS A 114 -8.68 -15.31 -14.41
C LYS A 114 -7.68 -14.15 -14.44
N GLY A 115 -6.42 -14.43 -14.10
CA GLY A 115 -5.33 -13.45 -14.05
C GLY A 115 -5.31 -12.56 -12.80
N ILE A 116 -6.21 -12.77 -11.85
CA ILE A 116 -6.33 -11.98 -10.61
C ILE A 116 -5.94 -12.86 -9.42
N MET A 117 -5.15 -12.31 -8.51
CA MET A 117 -4.73 -13.04 -7.31
C MET A 117 -5.89 -13.24 -6.35
N ILE A 118 -5.98 -14.46 -5.82
CA ILE A 118 -6.97 -14.82 -4.82
C ILE A 118 -6.30 -15.23 -3.50
N SER A 119 -6.88 -14.81 -2.38
CA SER A 119 -6.54 -15.30 -1.05
C SER A 119 -6.91 -16.78 -0.94
N LYS A 120 -6.15 -17.55 -0.15
CA LYS A 120 -6.52 -18.93 0.18
C LYS A 120 -7.70 -18.96 1.13
N GLN A 121 -7.80 -17.96 2.01
CA GLN A 121 -8.86 -17.89 3.02
C GLN A 121 -10.22 -17.52 2.41
N ASN A 122 -10.27 -16.61 1.44
CA ASN A 122 -11.52 -16.13 0.84
C ASN A 122 -11.66 -16.45 -0.66
N ALA A 123 -10.94 -17.47 -1.15
CA ALA A 123 -10.90 -17.87 -2.55
C ALA A 123 -12.29 -17.91 -3.20
N SER A 124 -13.27 -18.58 -2.59
CA SER A 124 -14.63 -18.73 -3.15
C SER A 124 -15.35 -17.41 -3.33
N LYS A 125 -15.29 -16.53 -2.32
CA LYS A 125 -15.90 -15.20 -2.34
C LYS A 125 -15.25 -14.30 -3.37
N GLU A 126 -13.93 -14.36 -3.49
CA GLU A 126 -13.17 -13.57 -4.46
C GLU A 126 -13.39 -14.06 -5.88
N MET A 127 -13.41 -15.37 -6.12
CA MET A 127 -13.78 -15.94 -7.42
C MET A 127 -15.18 -15.50 -7.85
N PHE A 128 -16.16 -15.52 -6.93
CA PHE A 128 -17.50 -15.01 -7.21
C PHE A 128 -17.51 -13.53 -7.59
N LYS A 129 -16.77 -12.68 -6.85
CA LYS A 129 -16.63 -11.25 -7.19
C LYS A 129 -15.98 -11.05 -8.56
N ILE A 130 -14.92 -11.81 -8.85
CA ILE A 130 -14.23 -11.77 -10.15
C ILE A 130 -15.20 -12.12 -11.27
N ASP A 131 -15.99 -13.17 -11.10
CA ASP A 131 -16.97 -13.60 -12.10
C ASP A 131 -18.05 -12.55 -12.30
N LEU A 132 -18.59 -11.98 -11.22
CA LEU A 132 -19.57 -10.90 -11.28
C LEU A 132 -19.03 -9.67 -12.00
N LEU A 133 -17.81 -9.22 -11.68
CA LEU A 133 -17.17 -8.06 -12.30
C LEU A 133 -16.92 -8.29 -13.80
N ASN A 134 -16.44 -9.48 -14.17
CA ASN A 134 -16.24 -9.84 -15.57
C ASN A 134 -17.57 -9.86 -16.35
N MET A 135 -18.66 -10.34 -15.74
CA MET A 135 -19.99 -10.31 -16.36
C MET A 135 -20.50 -8.88 -16.56
N LEU A 136 -20.20 -7.96 -15.64
CA LEU A 136 -20.59 -6.55 -15.74
C LEU A 136 -19.75 -5.76 -16.77
N GLN A 137 -18.47 -6.12 -16.95
CA GLN A 137 -17.58 -5.48 -17.93
C GLN A 137 -17.77 -6.00 -19.36
N ASN A 138 -18.28 -7.23 -19.51
CA ASN A 138 -18.61 -7.83 -20.81
C ASN A 138 -20.04 -7.47 -21.31
N LYS A 139 -20.66 -6.45 -20.71
CA LYS A 139 -21.92 -5.84 -21.15
C LYS A 139 -21.66 -4.42 -21.63
#